data_AF-A0A7J4GSB6-F1
#
_entry.id   AF-A0A7J4GSB6-F1
#
_cell.length_a   1.000
_cell.length_b   1.000
_cell.length_c   1.000
_cell.angle_alpha   90.00
_cell.angle_beta   90.00
_cell.angle_gamma   90.00
#
_symmetry.space_group_name_H-M   'P 1'
#
loop_
_entity.id
_entity.type
_entity.pdbx_description
1 polymer ?
#
loop_
_entity_poly.entity_id
_entity_poly.type
_entity_poly.pdbx_seq_one_letter_code
_entity_poly.pdbx_strand_id
1 'polypeptide(L)' 'MSHQFSWGSWGKEHELFAAVKEFDLTTRRMIKHYKKCTGLTDKEIRKYLLPPQDIWLDCKEAKKLGICDRIQELY' A
#
# COMPACT_ATOMS: atom_id res chain seq x y z
N MET A 1 5.65 7.13 -4.94
CA MET A 1 4.34 7.58 -4.44
C MET A 1 3.60 6.37 -3.91
N SER A 2 2.97 6.46 -2.73
CA SER A 2 2.24 5.35 -2.10
C SER A 2 1.02 5.86 -1.31
N HIS A 3 -0.07 5.09 -1.33
CA HIS A 3 -1.36 5.45 -0.74
C HIS A 3 -2.27 4.23 -0.59
N GLN A 4 -3.41 4.39 0.09
CA GLN A 4 -4.49 3.39 0.11
C GLN A 4 -5.13 3.24 -1.28
N PHE A 5 -5.55 2.02 -1.61
CA PHE A 5 -6.26 1.79 -2.86
C PHE A 5 -7.61 2.49 -2.86
N SER A 6 -8.04 2.93 -4.04
CA SER A 6 -9.40 3.42 -4.29
C SER A 6 -10.13 2.42 -5.17
N TRP A 7 -11.41 2.18 -4.88
CA TRP A 7 -12.27 1.25 -5.61
C TRP A 7 -13.73 1.74 -5.57
N GLY A 8 -14.46 1.69 -6.69
CA GLY A 8 -15.91 1.91 -6.74
C GLY A 8 -16.73 0.61 -6.88
N SER A 9 -17.82 0.46 -6.12
CA SER A 9 -18.75 -0.67 -6.24
C SER A 9 -20.19 -0.17 -6.33
N TRP A 10 -21.01 -0.89 -7.09
CA TRP A 10 -22.41 -0.57 -7.36
C TRP A 10 -23.18 -1.88 -7.58
N GLY A 11 -24.39 -1.99 -7.04
CA GLY A 11 -25.20 -3.20 -7.18
C GLY A 11 -26.23 -3.36 -6.07
N LYS A 12 -26.83 -4.55 -6.00
CA LYS A 12 -27.75 -4.95 -4.93
C LYS A 12 -26.99 -5.16 -3.62
N GLU A 13 -27.71 -5.15 -2.51
CA GLU A 13 -27.13 -5.26 -1.16
C GLU A 13 -26.13 -6.42 -1.00
N HIS A 14 -26.46 -7.62 -1.46
CA HIS A 14 -25.56 -8.78 -1.37
C HIS A 14 -24.28 -8.65 -2.20
N GLU A 15 -24.34 -7.94 -3.33
CA GLU A 15 -23.18 -7.65 -4.17
C GLU A 15 -22.26 -6.63 -3.50
N LEU A 16 -22.85 -5.60 -2.85
CA LEU A 16 -22.11 -4.63 -2.06
C LEU A 16 -21.43 -5.30 -0.85
N PHE A 17 -22.10 -6.22 -0.16
CA PHE A 17 -21.49 -7.01 0.92
C PHE A 17 -20.34 -7.89 0.43
N ALA A 18 -20.49 -8.54 -0.72
CA ALA A 18 -19.42 -9.30 -1.35
C ALA A 18 -18.22 -8.39 -1.70
N ALA A 19 -18.48 -7.19 -2.22
CA ALA A 19 -17.43 -6.22 -2.52
C ALA A 19 -16.68 -5.75 -1.26
N VAL A 20 -17.38 -5.48 -0.15
CA VAL A 20 -16.75 -5.16 1.15
C VAL A 20 -15.80 -6.28 1.59
N LYS A 21 -16.18 -7.54 1.40
CA LYS A 21 -15.31 -8.68 1.72
C LYS A 21 -14.02 -8.67 0.88
N GLU A 22 -14.13 -8.35 -0.40
CA GLU A 22 -12.97 -8.23 -1.29
C GLU A 22 -12.09 -7.01 -0.95
N PHE A 23 -12.65 -5.91 -0.46
CA PHE A 23 -11.86 -4.77 0.04
C PHE A 23 -10.98 -5.17 1.24
N ASP A 24 -11.53 -5.95 2.17
CA ASP A 24 -10.77 -6.49 3.31
C ASP A 24 -9.66 -7.45 2.87
N LEU A 25 -9.95 -8.31 1.88
CA LEU A 25 -8.97 -9.25 1.34
C LEU A 25 -7.85 -8.52 0.58
N THR A 26 -8.21 -7.52 -0.20
CA THR A 26 -7.27 -6.67 -0.94
C THR A 26 -6.34 -5.92 0.01
N THR A 27 -6.88 -5.33 1.07
CA THR A 27 -6.09 -4.69 2.13
C THR A 27 -5.08 -5.66 2.74
N ARG A 28 -5.51 -6.89 3.07
CA ARG A 28 -4.64 -7.92 3.64
C ARG A 28 -3.55 -8.38 2.67
N ARG A 29 -3.89 -8.57 1.39
CA ARG A 29 -2.92 -8.92 0.32
C ARG A 29 -1.87 -7.81 0.16
N MET A 30 -2.28 -6.55 0.17
CA MET A 30 -1.39 -5.40 0.04
C MET A 30 -0.40 -5.31 1.20
N ILE A 31 -0.89 -5.39 2.45
CA ILE A 31 -0.02 -5.37 3.65
C ILE A 31 0.96 -6.55 3.61
N LYS A 32 0.49 -7.76 3.25
CA LYS A 32 1.35 -8.95 3.13
C LYS A 32 2.43 -8.77 2.07
N HIS A 33 2.09 -8.17 0.93
CA HIS A 33 3.04 -7.89 -0.14
C HIS A 33 4.14 -6.94 0.34
N TYR A 34 3.76 -5.79 0.91
CA TYR A 34 4.74 -4.85 1.45
C TYR A 34 5.60 -5.48 2.52
N LYS A 35 5.02 -6.18 3.48
CA LYS A 35 5.77 -6.87 4.54
C LYS A 35 6.81 -7.86 4.00
N LYS A 36 6.45 -8.60 2.95
CA LYS A 36 7.36 -9.56 2.30
C LYS A 36 8.53 -8.85 1.60
N CYS A 37 8.26 -7.74 0.92
CA CYS A 37 9.26 -7.06 0.10
C CYS A 37 10.15 -6.11 0.90
N THR A 38 9.61 -5.41 1.90
CA THR A 38 10.31 -4.37 2.64
C THR A 38 10.79 -4.81 4.03
N GLY A 39 10.23 -5.91 4.57
CA GLY A 39 10.50 -6.35 5.94
C GLY A 39 9.87 -5.46 7.03
N LEU A 40 9.08 -4.45 6.66
CA LEU A 40 8.45 -3.53 7.60
C LEU A 40 7.31 -4.19 8.40
N THR A 41 7.02 -3.64 9.57
CA THR A 41 5.87 -4.06 10.38
C THR A 41 4.55 -3.53 9.79
N ASP A 42 3.43 -4.20 10.10
CA ASP A 42 2.10 -3.80 9.66
C ASP A 42 1.75 -2.35 10.05
N LYS A 43 2.24 -1.87 11.20
CA LYS A 43 2.05 -0.49 11.68
C LYS A 43 2.81 0.51 10.81
N GLU A 44 4.06 0.20 10.47
CA GLU A 44 4.88 1.07 9.62
C GLU A 44 4.36 1.12 8.18
N ILE A 45 3.92 -0.03 7.64
CA ILE A 45 3.30 -0.09 6.31
C ILE A 45 2.06 0.81 6.27
N ARG A 46 1.17 0.73 7.27
CA ARG A 46 -0.03 1.58 7.33
C ARG A 46 0.30 3.06 7.48
N LYS A 47 1.37 3.39 8.20
CA LYS A 47 1.76 4.78 8.45
C LYS A 47 2.43 5.43 7.24
N TYR A 48 3.36 4.72 6.61
CA TYR A 48 4.25 5.29 5.60
C TYR A 48 3.89 4.91 4.15
N LEU A 49 3.32 3.73 3.94
CA LEU A 49 3.03 3.20 2.60
C LEU A 49 1.54 3.17 2.26
N LEU A 50 0.66 2.96 3.25
CA LEU A 50 -0.80 2.95 3.06
C LEU A 50 -1.53 4.02 3.89
N PRO A 51 -1.09 5.29 3.85
CA PRO A 51 -1.83 6.43 4.40
C PRO A 51 -3.12 6.71 3.60
N PRO A 52 -4.10 7.43 4.18
CA PRO A 52 -5.34 7.81 3.49
C PRO A 52 -5.15 8.89 2.40
N GLN A 53 -3.93 9.41 2.24
CA GLN A 53 -3.59 10.50 1.33
C GLN A 53 -2.35 10.12 0.52
N ASP A 54 -2.16 10.72 -0.64
CA ASP A 54 -1.00 10.43 -1.47
C ASP A 54 0.28 10.93 -0.82
N ILE A 55 1.23 10.01 -0.58
CA ILE A 55 2.56 10.35 -0.09
C ILE A 55 3.58 10.17 -1.21
N TRP A 56 4.32 11.24 -1.46
CA TRP A 56 5.50 11.24 -2.33
C TRP A 56 6.72 11.01 -1.45
N LEU A 57 7.56 10.05 -1.85
CA LEU A 57 8.74 9.64 -1.11
C LEU A 57 9.96 10.02 -1.95
N ASP A 58 10.93 10.65 -1.32
CA ASP A 58 12.24 10.89 -1.93
C ASP A 58 13.02 9.58 -2.05
N CYS A 59 14.00 9.54 -2.95
CA CYS A 59 14.84 8.36 -3.16
C CYS A 59 15.48 7.84 -1.85
N LYS A 60 15.89 8.75 -0.96
CA LYS A 60 16.48 8.41 0.34
C LYS A 60 15.45 7.78 1.29
N GLU A 61 14.23 8.29 1.29
CA GLU A 61 13.13 7.76 2.11
C GLU A 61 12.68 6.40 1.61
N ALA A 62 12.55 6.24 0.30
CA ALA A 62 12.23 4.97 -0.35
C ALA A 62 13.26 3.89 0.00
N LYS A 63 14.56 4.23 -0.01
CA LYS A 63 15.63 3.30 0.40
C LYS A 63 15.52 2.93 1.88
N LYS A 64 15.25 3.91 2.76
CA LYS A 64 15.08 3.65 4.21
C LYS A 64 13.90 2.71 4.48
N LEU A 65 12.84 2.82 3.68
CA LEU A 65 11.63 1.98 3.78
C LEU A 65 11.77 0.64 3.05
N GLY A 66 12.93 0.30 2.49
CA GLY A 66 13.16 -0.96 1.78
C GLY A 66 12.41 -1.07 0.45
N ILE A 67 12.01 0.06 -0.15
CA ILE A 67 11.33 0.10 -1.45
C ILE A 67 12.34 -0.01 -2.60
N CYS A 68 13.57 0.45 -2.40
CA CYS A 68 14.65 0.35 -3.39
C CYS A 68 15.98 -0.06 -2.74
N ASP A 69 16.78 -0.82 -3.46
CA ASP A 69 18.08 -1.32 -2.97
C ASP A 69 19.22 -0.31 -3.18
N ARG A 70 19.20 0.40 -4.31
CA ARG A 70 20.26 1.33 -4.73
C ARG A 70 19.68 2.61 -5.28
N ILE A 71 20.34 3.72 -4.94
CA ILE A 71 20.08 5.05 -5.50
C ILE A 71 21.29 5.36 -6.36
N GLN A 72 21.08 5.71 -7.62
CA GLN A 72 22.13 6.10 -8.55
C GLN A 72 21.79 7.47 -9.11
N GLU A 73 22.78 8.36 -9.12
CA GLU A 73 22.67 9.65 -9.79
C GLU A 73 22.92 9.45 -11.29
N LEU A 74 21.96 9.90 -12.09
CA LEU A 74 22.10 9.98 -13.54
C LEU A 74 22.63 11.38 -13.83
N TYR A 75 23.91 11.44 -14.20
CA TYR A 75 24.57 12.62 -14.76
C TYR A 75 24.24 12.74 -16.25
#